data_AF-A0A1I5LCM7-F1
#
_entry.id   AF-A0A1I5LCM7-F1
#
_cell.length_a   1.000
_cell.length_b   1.000
_cell.length_c   1.000
_cell.angle_alpha   90.00
_cell.angle_beta   90.00
_cell.angle_gamma   90.00
#
_symmetry.space_group_name_H-M   'P 1'
#
loop_
_entity.id
_entity.type
_entity.pdbx_description
1 polymer ?
#
loop_
_entity_poly.entity_id
_entity_poly.type
_entity_poly.pdbx_seq_one_letter_code
_entity_poly.pdbx_strand_id
1 'polypeptide(L)'
;MKKLMLALLSLVLLSGCVTKSLSVEDRHQIKTIKILPVYFAVENFKYTSMTQAWGAGLGAGAGAAAGMASGASSAGTNALTGAGSVVGTKAADGATMDISQAILNNMRAHGIDVGQLVRESFERRIKQEGMFTIVAEGERADADVEIMVPQWGLSLKNYSTVLYPVIGVNGSMKRSGTSVWRNFNTISPFNESNTLAYTPEQYATDPEALRAAFSRVSDLAVGKLIEDLKQ
;
A
#
# COMPACT_ATOMS: atom_id res chain seq x y z
N MET A 1 -23.33 35.33 -1.41
CA MET A 1 -23.64 34.03 -0.77
C MET A 1 -22.89 32.83 -1.36
N LYS A 2 -22.53 32.80 -2.66
CA LYS A 2 -21.72 31.70 -3.24
C LYS A 2 -20.27 31.60 -2.73
N LYS A 3 -19.62 32.72 -2.43
CA LYS A 3 -18.21 32.75 -1.95
C LYS A 3 -18.03 32.28 -0.49
N LEU A 4 -19.09 32.36 0.33
CA LEU A 4 -19.05 31.88 1.73
C LEU A 4 -19.19 30.35 1.81
N MET A 5 -19.98 29.74 0.91
CA MET A 5 -20.11 28.29 0.81
C MET A 5 -18.83 27.60 0.31
N LEU A 6 -18.07 28.26 -0.57
CA LEU A 6 -16.79 27.73 -1.06
C LEU A 6 -15.69 27.75 0.01
N ALA A 7 -15.72 28.72 0.93
CA ALA A 7 -14.78 28.84 2.04
C ALA A 7 -15.06 27.86 3.19
N LEU A 8 -16.33 27.47 3.39
CA LEU A 8 -16.70 26.46 4.37
C LEU A 8 -16.37 25.04 3.90
N LEU A 9 -16.45 24.78 2.59
CA LEU A 9 -16.12 23.46 2.01
C LEU A 9 -14.61 23.20 1.98
N SER A 10 -13.78 24.23 1.79
CA SER A 10 -12.32 24.11 1.86
C SER A 10 -11.79 23.99 3.28
N LEU A 11 -12.56 24.40 4.31
CA LEU A 11 -12.18 24.20 5.72
C LEU A 11 -12.39 22.74 6.19
N VAL A 12 -13.35 22.01 5.60
CA VAL A 12 -13.60 20.59 5.92
C VAL A 12 -12.60 19.65 5.24
N LEU A 13 -11.96 20.09 4.15
CA LEU A 13 -10.92 19.32 3.46
C LEU A 13 -9.52 19.47 4.10
N LEU A 14 -9.40 20.34 5.12
CA LEU A 14 -8.16 20.61 5.87
C LEU A 14 -8.13 19.98 7.27
N SER A 15 -9.18 19.26 7.70
CA SER A 15 -9.10 18.38 8.87
C SER A 15 -8.29 17.14 8.50
N GLY A 16 -6.99 17.35 8.38
CA GLY A 16 -6.05 16.42 7.78
C GLY A 16 -5.84 15.15 8.58
N CYS A 17 -4.75 14.49 8.22
CA CYS A 17 -4.11 13.40 8.94
C CYS A 17 -3.63 13.87 10.34
N VAL A 18 -4.55 14.32 11.19
CA VAL A 18 -4.27 14.72 12.57
C VAL A 18 -4.47 13.48 13.42
N THR A 19 -3.39 13.03 14.06
CA THR A 19 -3.44 11.95 15.03
C THR A 19 -4.16 12.43 16.30
N LYS A 20 -4.83 11.50 16.98
CA LYS A 20 -5.50 11.73 18.25
C LYS A 20 -5.26 10.50 19.13
N SER A 21 -4.50 10.68 20.20
CA SER A 21 -4.30 9.62 21.20
C SER A 21 -5.58 9.37 21.98
N LEU A 22 -5.76 8.14 22.45
CA LEU A 22 -6.90 7.76 23.27
C LEU A 22 -6.74 8.37 24.67
N SER A 23 -7.77 9.04 25.18
CA SER A 23 -7.72 9.62 26.53
C SER A 23 -7.73 8.54 27.62
N VAL A 24 -7.25 8.87 28.83
CA VAL A 24 -7.31 7.97 29.99
C VAL A 24 -8.76 7.67 30.36
N GLU A 25 -9.64 8.68 30.29
CA GLU A 25 -11.07 8.54 30.54
C GLU A 25 -11.72 7.58 29.55
N ASP A 26 -11.44 7.74 28.25
CA ASP A 26 -11.99 6.85 27.22
C ASP A 26 -11.46 5.42 27.36
N ARG A 27 -10.19 5.23 27.74
CA ARG A 27 -9.64 3.91 28.06
C ARG A 27 -10.38 3.22 29.21
N HIS A 28 -10.77 3.97 30.23
CA HIS A 28 -11.55 3.40 31.33
C HIS A 28 -12.99 3.09 30.92
N GLN A 29 -13.58 3.88 30.01
CA GLN A 29 -14.98 3.73 29.60
C GLN A 29 -15.20 2.71 28.48
N ILE A 30 -14.19 2.46 27.64
CA ILE A 30 -14.29 1.52 26.51
C ILE A 30 -13.79 0.15 26.96
N LYS A 31 -14.68 -0.84 27.02
CA LYS A 31 -14.35 -2.24 27.33
C LYS A 31 -14.57 -3.15 26.15
N THR A 32 -15.55 -2.82 25.33
CA THR A 32 -15.94 -3.57 24.15
C THR A 32 -15.72 -2.73 22.90
N ILE A 33 -15.15 -3.32 21.87
CA ILE A 33 -14.99 -2.69 20.56
C ILE A 33 -15.61 -3.57 19.47
N LYS A 34 -16.17 -2.92 18.45
CA LYS A 34 -16.59 -3.57 17.22
C LYS A 34 -15.67 -3.12 16.10
N ILE A 35 -15.05 -4.06 15.40
CA ILE A 35 -14.18 -3.77 14.27
C ILE A 35 -15.02 -3.82 13.00
N LEU A 36 -15.20 -2.66 12.36
CA LEU A 36 -15.92 -2.55 11.11
C LEU A 36 -15.12 -3.19 9.96
N PRO A 37 -15.77 -3.51 8.83
CA PRO A 37 -15.05 -3.97 7.63
C PRO A 37 -13.90 -3.03 7.27
N VAL A 38 -12.74 -3.60 6.94
CA VAL A 38 -11.57 -2.81 6.56
C VAL A 38 -11.77 -2.31 5.13
N TYR A 39 -11.69 -1.00 4.96
CA TYR A 39 -11.85 -0.39 3.64
C TYR A 39 -10.51 -0.34 2.92
N PHE A 40 -10.44 -0.97 1.75
CA PHE A 40 -9.34 -0.79 0.82
C PHE A 40 -9.85 -0.83 -0.62
N ALA A 41 -9.21 -0.05 -1.48
CA ALA A 41 -9.52 0.01 -2.91
C ALA A 41 -8.49 -0.83 -3.66
N VAL A 42 -8.95 -1.83 -4.40
CA VAL A 42 -8.05 -2.71 -5.17
C VAL A 42 -7.34 -1.91 -6.25
N GLU A 43 -8.04 -0.95 -6.84
CA GLU A 43 -7.56 0.03 -7.82
C GLU A 43 -6.44 0.94 -7.29
N ASN A 44 -6.24 1.01 -5.96
CA ASN A 44 -5.14 1.76 -5.37
C ASN A 44 -3.82 0.98 -5.29
N PHE A 45 -3.77 -0.24 -5.85
CA PHE A 45 -2.52 -1.00 -5.97
C PHE A 45 -1.47 -0.19 -6.75
N LYS A 46 -0.33 0.09 -6.09
CA LYS A 46 0.83 0.76 -6.72
C LYS A 46 1.94 -0.25 -7.00
N TYR A 47 2.46 -0.21 -8.21
CA TYR A 47 3.58 -1.06 -8.63
C TYR A 47 4.70 -0.19 -9.18
N THR A 48 5.78 -0.04 -8.42
CA THR A 48 6.93 0.79 -8.78
C THR A 48 8.16 -0.10 -9.04
N SER A 49 8.43 -0.42 -10.31
CA SER A 49 9.58 -1.22 -10.77
C SER A 49 10.66 -0.37 -11.43
N MET A 50 11.81 -0.98 -11.76
CA MET A 50 12.93 -0.32 -12.43
C MET A 50 12.52 0.23 -13.80
N THR A 51 11.59 -0.41 -14.51
CA THR A 51 11.05 0.10 -15.79
C THR A 51 10.33 1.45 -15.63
N GLN A 52 9.61 1.67 -14.52
CA GLN A 52 8.97 2.97 -14.23
C GLN A 52 9.94 3.98 -13.60
N ALA A 53 10.92 3.53 -12.80
CA ALA A 53 11.94 4.41 -12.22
C ALA A 53 12.90 4.99 -13.28
N TRP A 54 13.22 4.23 -14.34
CA TRP A 54 13.93 4.76 -15.51
C TRP A 54 13.05 5.70 -16.35
N GLY A 55 11.73 5.45 -16.50
CA GLY A 55 10.81 6.36 -17.20
C GLY A 55 10.55 7.69 -16.48
N ALA A 56 10.36 7.66 -15.15
CA ALA A 56 10.15 8.85 -14.33
C ALA A 56 11.48 9.57 -13.98
N GLY A 57 12.58 8.84 -13.88
CA GLY A 57 13.93 9.37 -13.62
C GLY A 57 14.62 9.93 -14.86
N LEU A 58 14.34 9.42 -16.06
CA LEU A 58 14.81 10.04 -17.31
C LEU A 58 13.86 11.15 -17.81
N GLY A 59 12.56 11.09 -17.47
CA GLY A 59 11.55 12.09 -17.88
C GLY A 59 11.60 13.42 -17.13
N ALA A 60 12.25 13.48 -15.96
CA ALA A 60 12.43 14.72 -15.19
C ALA A 60 13.91 15.15 -15.05
N GLY A 61 14.87 14.42 -15.65
CA GLY A 61 16.29 14.71 -15.43
C GLY A 61 17.30 14.10 -16.39
N ALA A 62 16.92 13.48 -17.51
CA ALA A 62 17.88 12.96 -18.48
C ALA A 62 17.46 13.18 -19.94
N GLY A 63 17.22 14.45 -20.28
CA GLY A 63 17.32 14.92 -21.66
C GLY A 63 18.73 14.85 -22.25
N ALA A 64 19.72 14.31 -21.53
CA ALA A 64 21.10 14.17 -22.01
C ALA A 64 21.82 13.03 -21.28
N ALA A 65 21.70 11.78 -21.75
CA ALA A 65 22.69 10.67 -21.63
C ALA A 65 22.01 9.29 -21.71
N ALA A 66 21.30 9.03 -22.81
CA ALA A 66 21.05 7.65 -23.27
C ALA A 66 21.02 7.60 -24.80
N GLY A 67 21.90 8.38 -25.42
CA GLY A 67 22.55 7.97 -26.66
C GLY A 67 23.95 7.55 -26.27
N MET A 68 24.46 6.45 -26.83
CA MET A 68 25.80 5.86 -26.61
C MET A 68 25.91 4.81 -25.49
N ALA A 69 25.31 3.63 -25.68
CA ALA A 69 25.89 2.36 -25.22
C ALA A 69 25.20 1.14 -25.87
N SER A 70 25.14 1.10 -27.20
CA SER A 70 24.96 -0.17 -27.94
C SER A 70 25.57 -0.01 -29.32
N GLY A 71 26.86 0.30 -29.35
CA GLY A 71 27.67 0.36 -30.56
C GLY A 71 28.95 -0.42 -30.36
N ALA A 72 28.87 -1.75 -30.43
CA ALA A 72 30.04 -2.62 -30.61
C ALA A 72 29.60 -4.02 -31.12
N SER A 73 29.28 -4.09 -32.40
CA SER A 73 29.64 -5.24 -33.23
C SER A 73 29.91 -4.70 -34.64
N SER A 74 31.16 -4.32 -34.89
CA SER A 74 31.63 -3.97 -36.23
C SER A 74 32.10 -5.24 -36.93
N ALA A 75 31.24 -5.81 -37.77
CA ALA A 75 31.68 -6.48 -39.01
C ALA A 75 30.46 -6.65 -39.94
N GLY A 76 30.42 -5.86 -41.01
CA GLY A 76 29.55 -6.11 -42.16
C GLY A 76 28.63 -4.96 -42.58
N THR A 77 29.20 -3.84 -43.03
CA THR A 77 28.44 -2.95 -43.94
C THR A 77 28.52 -3.54 -45.34
N ASN A 78 27.37 -3.92 -45.90
CA ASN A 78 26.94 -3.78 -47.30
C ASN A 78 25.50 -4.33 -47.37
N ALA A 79 24.49 -3.46 -47.22
CA ALA A 79 23.77 -2.82 -48.33
C ALA A 79 22.80 -3.75 -49.08
N LEU A 80 21.57 -3.22 -49.23
CA LEU A 80 20.47 -3.62 -50.11
C LEU A 80 19.45 -4.67 -49.64
N THR A 81 18.18 -4.28 -49.82
CA THR A 81 16.94 -5.07 -49.84
C THR A 81 16.30 -5.46 -48.51
N GLY A 82 15.01 -5.12 -48.35
CA GLY A 82 14.13 -5.73 -47.35
C GLY A 82 13.26 -4.74 -46.60
N ALA A 83 11.96 -4.98 -46.64
CA ALA A 83 10.94 -4.29 -45.86
C ALA A 83 11.30 -4.23 -44.36
N GLY A 84 10.92 -3.14 -43.68
CA GLY A 84 11.16 -3.04 -42.25
C GLY A 84 10.75 -1.68 -41.72
N SER A 85 9.45 -1.47 -41.61
CA SER A 85 8.87 -0.46 -40.75
C SER A 85 9.50 -0.54 -39.35
N VAL A 86 10.38 0.39 -38.99
CA VAL A 86 10.77 0.63 -37.59
C VAL A 86 9.63 1.37 -36.91
N VAL A 87 8.55 0.62 -36.67
CA VAL A 87 7.53 0.95 -35.68
C VAL A 87 8.25 0.90 -34.33
N GLY A 88 8.77 2.04 -33.90
CA GLY A 88 9.23 2.25 -32.54
C GLY A 88 8.03 2.30 -31.59
N THR A 89 7.37 1.17 -31.38
CA THR A 89 6.32 1.03 -30.36
C THR A 89 6.92 0.58 -29.05
N LYS A 90 6.90 1.51 -28.06
CA LYS A 90 6.43 1.33 -26.68
C LYS A 90 6.21 -0.11 -26.16
N ALA A 91 7.21 -0.99 -26.22
CA ALA A 91 7.07 -2.37 -25.72
C ALA A 91 7.25 -2.49 -24.19
N ALA A 92 7.88 -1.51 -23.53
CA ALA A 92 8.17 -1.55 -22.10
C ALA A 92 6.95 -1.28 -21.19
N ASP A 93 5.99 -0.47 -21.66
CA ASP A 93 4.77 -0.15 -20.92
C ASP A 93 3.80 -1.33 -20.87
N GLY A 94 3.77 -2.16 -21.92
CA GLY A 94 2.91 -3.34 -22.01
C GLY A 94 3.34 -4.48 -21.08
N ALA A 95 4.64 -4.77 -20.99
CA ALA A 95 5.16 -5.84 -20.12
C ALA A 95 4.99 -5.54 -18.62
N THR A 96 5.03 -4.25 -18.24
CA THR A 96 4.87 -3.83 -16.84
C THR A 96 3.41 -3.91 -16.38
N MET A 97 2.46 -3.56 -17.28
CA MET A 97 1.02 -3.76 -17.02
C MET A 97 0.63 -5.23 -16.94
N ASP A 98 1.32 -6.11 -17.66
CA ASP A 98 1.08 -7.56 -17.61
C ASP A 98 1.45 -8.15 -16.25
N ILE A 99 2.62 -7.78 -15.70
CA ILE A 99 3.08 -8.30 -14.41
C ILE A 99 2.25 -7.78 -13.22
N SER A 100 1.90 -6.49 -13.18
CA SER A 100 1.04 -5.98 -12.09
C SER A 100 -0.34 -6.63 -12.12
N GLN A 101 -0.89 -6.87 -13.31
CA GLN A 101 -2.15 -7.60 -13.47
C GLN A 101 -2.00 -9.08 -13.09
N ALA A 102 -0.91 -9.74 -13.45
CA ALA A 102 -0.62 -11.12 -13.05
C ALA A 102 -0.55 -11.26 -11.52
N ILE A 103 0.10 -10.32 -10.84
CA ILE A 103 0.15 -10.26 -9.37
C ILE A 103 -1.25 -10.12 -8.78
N LEU A 104 -2.05 -9.17 -9.27
CA LEU A 104 -3.43 -8.98 -8.79
C LEU A 104 -4.31 -10.19 -9.07
N ASN A 105 -4.10 -10.87 -10.21
CA ASN A 105 -4.79 -12.11 -10.55
C ASN A 105 -4.39 -13.24 -9.60
N ASN A 106 -3.10 -13.37 -9.26
CA ASN A 106 -2.60 -14.34 -8.30
C ASN A 106 -3.24 -14.11 -6.91
N MET A 107 -3.27 -12.85 -6.45
CA MET A 107 -3.96 -12.50 -5.20
C MET A 107 -5.44 -12.90 -5.23
N ARG A 108 -6.16 -12.57 -6.31
CA ARG A 108 -7.59 -12.88 -6.45
C ARG A 108 -7.84 -14.40 -6.51
N ALA A 109 -7.04 -15.13 -7.29
CA ALA A 109 -7.19 -16.57 -7.46
C ALA A 109 -6.96 -17.35 -6.16
N HIS A 110 -6.14 -16.81 -5.25
CA HIS A 110 -5.77 -17.44 -3.98
C HIS A 110 -6.37 -16.75 -2.74
N GLY A 111 -7.36 -15.87 -2.92
CA GLY A 111 -8.08 -15.23 -1.83
C GLY A 111 -7.19 -14.38 -0.90
N ILE A 112 -6.15 -13.76 -1.44
CA ILE A 112 -5.24 -12.90 -0.67
C ILE A 112 -5.83 -11.49 -0.64
N ASP A 113 -6.55 -11.19 0.43
CA ASP A 113 -7.18 -9.89 0.66
C ASP A 113 -6.40 -9.07 1.70
N VAL A 114 -5.87 -7.91 1.30
CA VAL A 114 -5.06 -7.06 2.18
C VAL A 114 -5.88 -6.49 3.33
N GLY A 115 -7.15 -6.16 3.10
CA GLY A 115 -8.07 -5.70 4.14
C GLY A 115 -8.27 -6.78 5.22
N GLN A 116 -8.44 -8.03 4.81
CA GLN A 116 -8.53 -9.17 5.72
C GLN A 116 -7.23 -9.37 6.49
N LEU A 117 -6.05 -9.33 5.85
CA LEU A 117 -4.76 -9.45 6.53
C LEU A 117 -4.53 -8.36 7.58
N VAL A 118 -4.93 -7.12 7.28
CA VAL A 118 -4.88 -6.00 8.23
C VAL A 118 -5.86 -6.23 9.40
N ARG A 119 -7.10 -6.65 9.10
CA ARG A 119 -8.11 -6.96 10.12
C ARG A 119 -7.63 -8.05 11.08
N GLU A 120 -7.17 -9.17 10.54
CA GLU A 120 -6.70 -10.32 11.32
C GLU A 120 -5.51 -9.94 12.20
N SER A 121 -4.57 -9.14 11.69
CA SER A 121 -3.46 -8.63 12.49
C SER A 121 -3.95 -7.74 13.64
N PHE A 122 -4.90 -6.84 13.38
CA PHE A 122 -5.46 -5.96 14.41
C PHE A 122 -6.18 -6.76 15.48
N GLU A 123 -7.11 -7.64 15.08
CA GLU A 123 -7.85 -8.52 16.00
C GLU A 123 -6.91 -9.36 16.87
N ARG A 124 -5.91 -9.99 16.26
CA ARG A 124 -4.93 -10.80 16.98
C ARG A 124 -4.18 -9.97 18.02
N ARG A 125 -3.71 -8.77 17.66
CA ARG A 125 -2.94 -7.90 18.57
C ARG A 125 -3.79 -7.34 19.70
N ILE A 126 -5.04 -6.94 19.44
CA ILE A 126 -5.97 -6.54 20.51
C ILE A 126 -6.16 -7.68 21.52
N LYS A 127 -6.38 -8.92 21.04
CA LYS A 127 -6.55 -10.11 21.88
C LYS A 127 -5.27 -10.43 22.68
N GLN A 128 -4.11 -10.35 22.04
CA GLN A 128 -2.81 -10.62 22.68
C GLN A 128 -2.48 -9.60 23.79
N GLU A 129 -2.84 -8.33 23.58
CA GLU A 129 -2.57 -7.25 24.52
C GLU A 129 -3.66 -7.12 25.61
N GLY A 130 -4.79 -7.81 25.46
CA GLY A 130 -5.89 -7.80 26.44
C GLY A 130 -6.57 -6.44 26.62
N MET A 131 -6.47 -5.54 25.63
CA MET A 131 -6.95 -4.15 25.79
C MET A 131 -8.47 -4.02 25.77
N PHE A 132 -9.12 -4.74 24.85
CA PHE A 132 -10.57 -4.66 24.64
C PHE A 132 -11.15 -6.04 24.30
N THR A 133 -12.41 -6.24 24.66
CA THR A 133 -13.19 -7.38 24.16
C THR A 133 -13.75 -7.04 22.78
N ILE A 134 -13.48 -7.88 21.78
CA ILE A 134 -14.02 -7.70 20.44
C ILE A 134 -15.38 -8.39 20.38
N VAL A 135 -16.43 -7.63 20.05
CA VAL A 135 -17.80 -8.14 19.95
C VAL A 135 -18.15 -8.52 18.52
N ALA A 136 -19.19 -9.36 18.35
CA ALA A 136 -19.62 -9.84 17.05
C ALA A 136 -20.33 -8.75 16.22
N GLU A 137 -20.47 -9.01 14.93
CA GLU A 137 -21.27 -8.15 14.04
C GLU A 137 -22.74 -8.17 14.46
N GLY A 138 -23.35 -6.99 14.62
CA GLY A 138 -24.72 -6.84 15.12
C GLY A 138 -24.83 -6.60 16.63
N GLU A 139 -23.77 -6.86 17.40
CA GLU A 139 -23.75 -6.54 18.84
C GLU A 139 -23.42 -5.07 19.09
N ARG A 140 -23.90 -4.55 20.22
CA ARG A 140 -23.57 -3.19 20.67
C ARG A 140 -22.21 -3.21 21.36
N ALA A 141 -21.31 -2.32 20.91
CA ALA A 141 -20.02 -2.06 21.53
C ALA A 141 -19.99 -0.66 22.17
N ASP A 142 -19.00 -0.43 23.04
CA ASP A 142 -18.71 0.91 23.58
C ASP A 142 -18.11 1.83 22.52
N ALA A 143 -17.36 1.26 21.56
CA ALA A 143 -16.76 1.99 20.45
C ALA A 143 -16.67 1.15 19.17
N ASP A 144 -16.72 1.85 18.03
CA ASP A 144 -16.49 1.30 16.71
C ASP A 144 -15.07 1.62 16.25
N VAL A 145 -14.39 0.63 15.69
CA VAL A 145 -13.05 0.78 15.08
C VAL A 145 -13.19 0.71 13.57
N GLU A 146 -12.71 1.77 12.91
CA GLU A 146 -12.62 1.89 11.46
C GLU A 146 -11.16 1.79 11.04
N ILE A 147 -10.86 0.89 10.10
CA ILE A 147 -9.52 0.75 9.52
C ILE A 147 -9.63 0.93 8.00
N MET A 148 -8.71 1.71 7.45
CA MET A 148 -8.63 1.98 6.02
C MET A 148 -7.20 1.77 5.52
N VAL A 149 -7.05 1.19 4.34
CA VAL A 149 -5.77 1.00 3.65
C VAL A 149 -5.73 1.91 2.43
N PRO A 150 -5.37 3.21 2.58
CA PRO A 150 -5.40 4.17 1.46
C PRO A 150 -4.33 3.92 0.40
N GLN A 151 -3.21 3.29 0.77
CA GLN A 151 -2.10 3.01 -0.13
C GLN A 151 -1.59 1.60 0.13
N TRP A 152 -1.39 0.83 -0.94
CA TRP A 152 -0.78 -0.49 -0.83
C TRP A 152 -0.16 -0.89 -2.17
N GLY A 153 0.80 -1.82 -2.14
CA GLY A 153 1.40 -2.36 -3.35
C GLY A 153 2.84 -2.82 -3.17
N LEU A 154 3.63 -2.69 -4.23
CA LEU A 154 5.00 -3.18 -4.34
C LEU A 154 5.92 -2.09 -4.88
N SER A 155 7.07 -1.89 -4.24
CA SER A 155 8.04 -0.89 -4.65
C SER A 155 9.47 -1.39 -4.50
N LEU A 156 10.34 -0.96 -5.39
CA LEU A 156 11.76 -1.18 -5.25
C LEU A 156 12.37 -0.40 -4.10
N LYS A 157 13.45 -0.95 -3.56
CA LYS A 157 14.43 -0.24 -2.75
C LYS A 157 15.67 -0.03 -3.61
N ASN A 158 15.95 1.21 -4.01
CA ASN A 158 17.06 1.55 -4.93
C ASN A 158 16.99 0.72 -6.23
N TYR A 159 18.13 0.24 -6.74
CA TYR A 159 18.27 -0.61 -7.94
C TYR A 159 18.09 -2.11 -7.65
N SER A 160 17.29 -2.46 -6.65
CA SER A 160 17.02 -3.86 -6.29
C SER A 160 16.33 -4.62 -7.43
N THR A 161 16.56 -5.93 -7.52
CA THR A 161 15.79 -6.85 -8.37
C THR A 161 14.54 -7.39 -7.69
N VAL A 162 14.42 -7.18 -6.37
CA VAL A 162 13.26 -7.58 -5.56
C VAL A 162 12.42 -6.37 -5.15
N LEU A 163 11.11 -6.58 -5.10
CA LEU A 163 10.11 -5.61 -4.68
C LEU A 163 9.72 -5.82 -3.23
N TYR A 164 9.70 -4.73 -2.48
CA TYR A 164 9.21 -4.69 -1.11
C TYR A 164 7.72 -4.35 -1.09
N PRO A 165 6.92 -5.04 -0.28
CA PRO A 165 5.55 -4.64 -0.02
C PRO A 165 5.50 -3.28 0.69
N VAL A 166 4.55 -2.46 0.27
CA VAL A 166 4.27 -1.13 0.81
C VAL A 166 2.81 -1.10 1.24
N ILE A 167 2.55 -0.52 2.41
CA ILE A 167 1.18 -0.34 2.90
C ILE A 167 1.08 0.91 3.77
N GLY A 168 0.03 1.68 3.60
CA GLY A 168 -0.42 2.73 4.52
C GLY A 168 -1.72 2.27 5.16
N VAL A 169 -1.81 2.35 6.49
CA VAL A 169 -2.99 1.95 7.26
C VAL A 169 -3.39 3.10 8.17
N ASN A 170 -4.65 3.50 8.07
CA ASN A 170 -5.29 4.47 8.95
C ASN A 170 -6.22 3.72 9.90
N GLY A 171 -6.08 3.96 11.20
CA GLY A 171 -7.00 3.47 12.22
C GLY A 171 -7.72 4.64 12.88
N SER A 172 -9.01 4.46 13.17
CA SER A 172 -9.74 5.36 14.04
C SER A 172 -10.73 4.61 14.92
N MET A 173 -10.98 5.14 16.11
CA MET A 173 -11.96 4.63 17.04
C MET A 173 -12.98 5.75 17.32
N LYS A 174 -14.25 5.42 17.22
CA LYS A 174 -15.37 6.32 17.48
C LYS A 174 -16.23 5.79 18.61
N ARG A 175 -16.52 6.66 19.57
CA ARG A 175 -17.47 6.41 20.65
C ARG A 175 -18.63 7.37 20.51
N SER A 176 -19.86 6.86 20.48
CA SER A 176 -21.08 7.67 20.28
C SER A 176 -20.98 8.63 19.09
N GLY A 177 -20.40 8.15 17.98
CA GLY A 177 -20.19 8.94 16.75
C GLY A 177 -19.01 9.92 16.78
N THR A 178 -18.33 10.09 17.91
CA THR A 178 -17.19 11.02 18.04
C THR A 178 -15.87 10.25 18.02
N SER A 179 -14.91 10.69 17.19
CA SER A 179 -13.58 10.08 17.13
C SER A 179 -12.83 10.34 18.44
N VAL A 180 -12.50 9.27 19.16
CA VAL A 180 -11.76 9.28 20.44
C VAL A 180 -10.31 8.88 20.26
N TRP A 181 -9.99 8.15 19.19
CA TRP A 181 -8.63 7.85 18.77
C TRP A 181 -8.51 7.87 17.25
N ARG A 182 -7.35 8.27 16.74
CA ARG A 182 -6.98 8.21 15.33
C ARG A 182 -5.48 8.15 15.18
N ASN A 183 -4.98 7.22 14.39
CA ASN A 183 -3.59 7.22 13.98
C ASN A 183 -3.43 6.62 12.58
N PHE A 184 -2.26 6.77 11.99
CA PHE A 184 -1.89 6.16 10.73
C PHE A 184 -0.45 5.69 10.81
N ASN A 185 -0.14 4.64 10.06
CA ASN A 185 1.22 4.18 9.89
C ASN A 185 1.45 3.77 8.45
N THR A 186 2.67 3.98 7.95
CA THR A 186 3.09 3.58 6.61
C THR A 186 4.36 2.75 6.69
N ILE A 187 4.33 1.59 6.03
CA ILE A 187 5.49 0.75 5.80
C ILE A 187 5.91 0.92 4.35
N SER A 188 7.15 1.34 4.15
CA SER A 188 7.83 1.58 2.89
C SER A 188 9.02 0.62 2.72
N PRO A 189 9.67 0.57 1.54
CA PRO A 189 10.87 -0.23 1.33
C PRO A 189 12.07 0.22 2.19
N PHE A 190 12.04 1.45 2.70
CA PHE A 190 13.12 2.04 3.50
C PHE A 190 12.97 1.78 5.00
N ASN A 191 11.83 1.26 5.45
CA ASN A 191 11.67 0.84 6.84
C ASN A 191 12.55 -0.39 7.13
N GLU A 192 13.41 -0.31 8.14
CA GLU A 192 14.38 -1.38 8.46
C GLU A 192 13.71 -2.72 8.81
N SER A 193 12.52 -2.69 9.41
CA SER A 193 11.77 -3.90 9.76
C SER A 193 11.08 -4.57 8.55
N ASN A 194 11.01 -3.87 7.40
CA ASN A 194 10.46 -4.38 6.15
C ASN A 194 11.54 -5.15 5.37
N THR A 195 11.73 -6.42 5.74
CA THR A 195 12.84 -7.25 5.25
C THR A 195 12.43 -8.29 4.21
N LEU A 196 11.13 -8.58 4.07
CA LEU A 196 10.63 -9.56 3.10
C LEU A 196 10.40 -8.89 1.75
N ALA A 197 11.07 -9.41 0.73
CA ALA A 197 10.94 -8.97 -0.65
C ALA A 197 11.16 -10.15 -1.59
N TYR A 198 10.47 -10.11 -2.73
CA TYR A 198 10.52 -11.15 -3.75
C TYR A 198 10.63 -10.52 -5.14
N THR A 199 10.98 -11.30 -6.15
CA THR A 199 10.99 -10.81 -7.54
C THR A 199 9.55 -10.60 -8.04
N PRO A 200 9.35 -9.79 -9.10
CA PRO A 200 8.03 -9.64 -9.70
C PRO A 200 7.39 -10.96 -10.13
N GLU A 201 8.18 -11.90 -10.67
CA GLU A 201 7.72 -13.20 -11.15
C GLU A 201 7.26 -14.08 -9.99
N GLN A 202 7.98 -14.05 -8.85
CA GLN A 202 7.55 -14.74 -7.64
C GLN A 202 6.22 -14.19 -7.15
N TYR A 203 6.04 -12.87 -7.09
CA TYR A 203 4.73 -12.30 -6.74
C TYR A 203 3.63 -12.69 -7.73
N ALA A 204 3.94 -12.82 -9.02
CA ALA A 204 2.97 -13.16 -10.04
C ALA A 204 2.54 -14.64 -10.02
N THR A 205 3.35 -15.53 -9.43
CA THR A 205 3.16 -17.00 -9.58
C THR A 205 3.16 -17.78 -8.27
N ASP A 206 3.73 -17.23 -7.19
CA ASP A 206 3.80 -17.86 -5.87
C ASP A 206 2.86 -17.14 -4.88
N PRO A 207 1.69 -17.73 -4.57
CA PRO A 207 0.75 -17.14 -3.63
C PRO A 207 1.29 -17.08 -2.19
N GLU A 208 2.23 -17.94 -1.79
CA GLU A 208 2.81 -17.89 -0.45
C GLU A 208 3.79 -16.73 -0.30
N ALA A 209 4.55 -16.40 -1.34
CA ALA A 209 5.37 -15.19 -1.37
C ALA A 209 4.52 -13.92 -1.18
N LEU A 210 3.37 -13.83 -1.89
CA LEU A 210 2.41 -12.73 -1.72
C LEU A 210 1.85 -12.67 -0.30
N ARG A 211 1.36 -13.81 0.20
CA ARG A 211 0.74 -13.88 1.53
C ARG A 211 1.76 -13.52 2.61
N ALA A 212 2.96 -14.06 2.55
CA ALA A 212 4.03 -13.75 3.50
C ALA A 212 4.40 -12.25 3.50
N ALA A 213 4.61 -11.67 2.31
CA ALA A 213 4.98 -10.27 2.16
C ALA A 213 3.89 -9.32 2.70
N PHE A 214 2.64 -9.48 2.26
CA PHE A 214 1.55 -8.61 2.69
C PHE A 214 1.12 -8.84 4.14
N SER A 215 1.19 -10.08 4.64
CA SER A 215 0.94 -10.36 6.07
C SER A 215 1.97 -9.66 6.94
N ARG A 216 3.24 -9.69 6.54
CA ARG A 216 4.34 -9.05 7.28
C ARG A 216 4.15 -7.55 7.39
N VAL A 217 3.89 -6.85 6.28
CA VAL A 217 3.73 -5.39 6.35
C VAL A 217 2.42 -4.96 6.99
N SER A 218 1.34 -5.75 6.85
CA SER A 218 0.11 -5.52 7.59
C SER A 218 0.37 -5.60 9.09
N ASP A 219 1.13 -6.61 9.53
CA ASP A 219 1.49 -6.77 10.94
C ASP A 219 2.40 -5.67 11.49
N LEU A 220 3.38 -5.22 10.70
CA LEU A 220 4.22 -4.08 11.06
C LEU A 220 3.42 -2.78 11.15
N ALA A 221 2.53 -2.55 10.18
CA ALA A 221 1.69 -1.36 10.12
C ALA A 221 0.78 -1.27 11.34
N VAL A 222 0.02 -2.35 11.58
CA VAL A 222 -0.90 -2.48 12.71
C VAL A 222 -0.16 -2.46 14.05
N GLY A 223 1.01 -3.07 14.15
CA GLY A 223 1.80 -3.07 15.38
C GLY A 223 2.03 -1.67 15.95
N LYS A 224 2.37 -0.70 15.09
CA LYS A 224 2.52 0.71 15.51
C LYS A 224 1.21 1.37 15.92
N LEU A 225 0.10 1.05 15.26
CA LEU A 225 -1.22 1.56 15.68
C LEU A 225 -1.59 1.05 17.07
N ILE A 226 -1.29 -0.22 17.36
CA ILE A 226 -1.56 -0.83 18.67
C ILE A 226 -0.64 -0.27 19.75
N GLU A 227 0.64 -0.04 19.45
CA GLU A 227 1.56 0.63 20.37
C GLU A 227 1.05 2.01 20.82
N ASP A 228 0.53 2.81 19.88
CA ASP A 228 -0.06 4.11 20.20
C ASP A 228 -1.39 3.99 20.95
N LEU A 229 -2.23 3.02 20.60
CA LEU A 229 -3.50 2.78 21.29
C LEU A 229 -3.30 2.40 22.78
N LYS A 230 -2.14 1.80 23.11
CA LYS A 230 -1.73 1.48 24.49
C LYS A 230 -1.24 2.68 25.29
N GLN A 231 -0.58 3.65 24.66
CA GLN A 231 0.07 4.81 25.31
C GLN A 231 -0.95 5.84 25.75
#